data_AF-A0A523ILZ8-F1
#
_entry.id   AF-A0A523ILZ8-F1
#
_cell.length_a   1.000
_cell.length_b   1.000
_cell.length_c   1.000
_cell.angle_alpha   90.00
_cell.angle_beta   90.00
_cell.angle_gamma   90.00
#
_symmetry.space_group_name_H-M   'P 1'
#
loop_
_entity.id
_entity.type
_entity.pdbx_description
1 polymer ?
#
loop_
_entity_poly.entity_id
_entity_poly.type
_entity_poly.pdbx_seq_one_letter_code
_entity_poly.pdbx_strand_id
1 'polypeptide(L)'
;MKVELRDAQFERFTRRSTTDVKAYDTFMRGFAHLVRFTHEDTLEARYLFERAIEQDPDFGVAYAFAGMTYFNRVLGDRGLHQFPGGS
;
A
#
# COMPACT_ATOMS: atom_id res chain seq x y z
N MET A 1 -19.72 0.20 -12.98
CA MET A 1 -19.86 0.48 -11.54
C MET A 1 -19.33 -0.71 -10.73
N LYS A 2 -18.02 -0.77 -10.42
CA LYS A 2 -17.41 -1.86 -9.63
C LYS A 2 -16.08 -1.52 -8.93
N VAL A 3 -15.65 -0.25 -8.95
CA VAL A 3 -14.35 0.16 -8.40
C VAL A 3 -14.50 0.65 -6.96
N GLU A 4 -15.48 1.53 -6.68
CA GLU A 4 -15.62 2.16 -5.35
C GLU A 4 -15.97 1.21 -4.20
N LEU A 5 -16.67 0.10 -4.50
CA LEU A 5 -16.97 -0.91 -3.48
C LEU A 5 -15.71 -1.61 -2.97
N ARG A 6 -14.66 -1.73 -3.81
CA ARG A 6 -13.41 -2.40 -3.43
C ARG A 6 -12.56 -1.50 -2.53
N ASP A 7 -12.52 -0.21 -2.83
CA ASP A 7 -11.75 0.77 -2.07
C ASP A 7 -12.35 1.01 -0.69
N ALA A 8 -13.68 1.18 -0.59
CA ALA A 8 -14.34 1.38 0.71
C ALA A 8 -14.30 0.13 1.61
N GLN A 9 -14.41 -1.07 1.03
CA GLN A 9 -14.26 -2.33 1.78
C GLN A 9 -12.81 -2.53 2.23
N PHE A 10 -11.85 -2.22 1.36
CA PHE A 10 -10.43 -2.26 1.69
C PHE A 10 -10.11 -1.28 2.81
N GLU A 11 -10.52 -0.02 2.69
CA GLU A 11 -10.32 1.01 3.70
C GLU A 11 -10.93 0.62 5.06
N ARG A 12 -12.15 0.08 5.05
CA ARG A 12 -12.81 -0.42 6.27
C ARG A 12 -12.09 -1.62 6.87
N PHE A 13 -11.54 -2.50 6.04
CA PHE A 13 -10.76 -3.65 6.49
C PHE A 13 -9.43 -3.21 7.11
N THR A 14 -8.66 -2.38 6.40
CA THR A 14 -7.35 -1.88 6.86
C THR A 14 -7.47 -1.03 8.12
N ARG A 15 -8.53 -0.22 8.22
CA ARG A 15 -8.81 0.55 9.44
C ARG A 15 -9.20 -0.33 10.63
N ARG A 16 -9.77 -1.50 10.41
CA ARG A 16 -10.11 -2.47 11.47
C ARG A 16 -8.96 -3.38 11.86
N SER A 17 -7.93 -3.49 11.02
CA SER A 17 -6.75 -4.33 11.29
C SER A 17 -5.69 -3.65 12.16
N THR A 18 -5.92 -2.42 12.61
CA THR A 18 -5.07 -1.71 13.58
C THR A 18 -5.96 -0.92 14.53
N THR A 19 -5.50 -0.74 15.77
CA THR A 19 -6.11 0.19 16.72
C THR A 19 -5.30 1.49 16.87
N ASP A 20 -4.10 1.54 16.28
CA ASP A 20 -3.25 2.72 16.26
C ASP A 20 -3.55 3.58 15.02
N VAL A 21 -4.17 4.73 15.26
CA VAL A 21 -4.52 5.70 14.22
C VAL A 21 -3.28 6.25 13.51
N LYS A 22 -2.13 6.34 14.18
CA LYS A 22 -0.88 6.79 13.57
C LYS A 22 -0.30 5.74 12.64
N ALA A 23 -0.40 4.46 13.01
CA ALA A 23 0.02 3.36 12.15
C ALA A 23 -0.83 3.32 10.87
N TYR A 24 -2.14 3.51 11.02
CA TYR A 24 -3.06 3.63 9.89
C TYR A 24 -2.76 4.83 8.98
N ASP A 25 -2.55 6.02 9.54
CA ASP A 25 -2.19 7.22 8.76
C ASP A 25 -0.86 7.03 8.01
N THR A 26 0.15 6.49 8.70
CA THR A 26 1.45 6.19 8.10
C THR A 26 1.31 5.19 6.94
N PHE A 27 0.51 4.13 7.13
CA PHE A 27 0.20 3.17 6.09
C PHE A 27 -0.51 3.82 4.89
N MET A 28 -1.52 4.66 5.11
CA MET A 28 -2.26 5.32 4.03
C MET A 28 -1.38 6.26 3.21
N ARG A 29 -0.43 6.95 3.86
CA ARG A 29 0.60 7.73 3.16
C ARG A 29 1.48 6.83 2.28
N GLY A 30 1.92 5.69 2.79
CA GLY A 30 2.68 4.71 2.00
C GLY A 30 1.89 4.16 0.82
N PHE A 31 0.60 3.87 1.03
CA PHE A 31 -0.30 3.42 -0.03
C PHE A 31 -0.45 4.47 -1.15
N ALA A 32 -0.54 5.75 -0.80
CA ALA A 32 -0.62 6.85 -1.77
C ALA A 32 0.65 6.99 -2.63
N HIS A 33 1.82 6.59 -2.13
CA HIS A 33 3.03 6.46 -2.94
C HIS A 33 2.97 5.19 -3.81
N LEU A 34 2.57 4.06 -3.24
CA LEU A 34 2.54 2.79 -3.97
C LEU A 34 1.65 2.83 -5.23
N VAL A 35 0.51 3.52 -5.17
CA VAL A 35 -0.40 3.68 -6.33
C VAL A 35 0.19 4.50 -7.48
N ARG A 36 1.28 5.24 -7.25
CA ARG A 36 2.01 5.98 -8.31
C ARG A 36 2.97 5.08 -9.09
N PHE A 37 3.33 3.93 -8.53
CA PHE A 37 4.12 2.87 -9.18
C PHE A 37 5.46 3.35 -9.79
N THR A 38 6.09 4.40 -9.26
CA THR A 38 7.46 4.78 -9.64
C THR A 38 8.49 4.06 -8.76
N HIS A 39 9.75 4.02 -9.19
CA HIS A 39 10.82 3.43 -8.39
C HIS A 39 11.00 4.15 -7.05
N GLU A 40 11.05 5.48 -7.09
CA GLU A 40 11.20 6.34 -5.92
C GLU A 40 10.00 6.21 -4.98
N ASP A 41 8.77 6.25 -5.53
CA ASP A 41 7.56 6.06 -4.73
C ASP A 41 7.48 4.66 -4.13
N THR A 42 8.01 3.63 -4.79
CA THR A 42 8.04 2.27 -4.23
C THR A 42 8.99 2.17 -3.03
N LEU A 43 10.11 2.91 -3.05
CA LEU A 43 11.02 3.00 -1.91
C LEU A 43 10.39 3.78 -0.76
N GLU A 44 9.74 4.90 -1.05
CA GLU A 44 9.06 5.71 -0.03
C GLU A 44 7.88 4.96 0.59
N ALA A 45 7.08 4.27 -0.22
CA ALA A 45 6.00 3.42 0.25
C ALA A 45 6.50 2.34 1.22
N ARG A 46 7.60 1.67 0.86
CA ARG A 46 8.24 0.65 1.71
C ARG A 46 8.65 1.22 3.06
N TYR A 47 9.36 2.35 3.05
CA TYR A 47 9.78 3.02 4.28
C TYR A 47 8.58 3.34 5.18
N LEU A 48 7.49 3.84 4.60
CA LEU A 48 6.27 4.14 5.34
C LEU A 48 5.58 2.88 5.89
N PHE A 49 5.56 1.77 5.15
CA PHE A 49 5.00 0.51 5.64
C PHE A 49 5.85 -0.09 6.77
N GLU A 50 7.17 -0.05 6.67
CA GLU A 50 8.09 -0.46 7.74
C GLU A 50 7.87 0.36 9.01
N ARG A 51 7.67 1.68 8.89
CA ARG A 51 7.31 2.53 10.03
C ARG A 51 5.94 2.24 10.62
N ALA A 52 4.95 1.89 9.79
CA ALA A 52 3.65 1.48 10.28
C ALA A 52 3.75 0.17 11.08
N ILE A 53 4.62 -0.76 10.67
CA ILE A 53 4.95 -1.99 11.39
C ILE A 53 5.65 -1.70 12.72
N GLU A 54 6.61 -0.78 12.74
CA GLU A 54 7.29 -0.37 13.99
C GLU A 54 6.33 0.25 15.00
N GLN A 55 5.31 0.97 14.53
CA GLN A 55 4.27 1.57 15.36
C GLN A 55 3.27 0.53 15.87
N ASP A 56 2.80 -0.35 14.98
CA ASP A 56 1.87 -1.43 15.31
C ASP A 56 2.37 -2.75 14.69
N PRO A 57 3.12 -3.55 15.46
CA PRO A 57 3.61 -4.86 15.01
C PRO A 57 2.50 -5.86 14.68
N ASP A 58 1.26 -5.64 15.12
CA ASP A 58 0.12 -6.50 14.81
C ASP A 58 -0.62 -6.06 13.52
N PHE A 59 -0.19 -4.96 12.89
CA PHE A 59 -0.81 -4.43 11.68
C PHE A 59 -0.42 -5.26 10.44
N GLY A 60 -0.97 -6.47 10.34
CA GLY A 60 -0.64 -7.47 9.33
C GLY A 60 -0.77 -6.99 7.87
N VAL A 61 -1.63 -6.00 7.60
CA VAL A 61 -1.74 -5.40 6.27
C VAL A 61 -0.46 -4.66 5.87
N ALA A 62 0.20 -3.96 6.81
CA ALA A 62 1.44 -3.24 6.52
C ALA A 62 2.55 -4.21 6.07
N TYR A 63 2.65 -5.40 6.68
CA TYR A 63 3.57 -6.45 6.24
C TYR A 63 3.30 -6.94 4.81
N ALA A 64 2.03 -7.17 4.47
CA ALA A 64 1.66 -7.62 3.12
C ALA A 64 2.07 -6.60 2.05
N PHE A 65 1.80 -5.31 2.32
CA PHE A 65 2.13 -4.23 1.40
C PHE A 65 3.64 -3.94 1.33
N ALA A 66 4.37 -4.03 2.44
CA ALA A 66 5.83 -4.00 2.45
C ALA A 66 6.40 -5.11 1.54
N GLY A 67 5.88 -6.33 1.65
CA GLY A 67 6.22 -7.44 0.75
C GLY A 67 5.96 -7.14 -0.74
N MET A 68 4.82 -6.53 -1.06
CA MET A 68 4.50 -6.14 -2.44
C MET A 68 5.50 -5.14 -3.03
N THR A 69 6.10 -4.26 -2.23
CA THR A 69 7.15 -3.35 -2.74
C THR A 69 8.40 -4.07 -3.25
N TYR A 70 8.71 -5.26 -2.71
CA TYR A 70 9.79 -6.11 -3.24
C TYR A 70 9.39 -6.76 -4.57
N PHE A 71 8.13 -7.16 -4.74
CA PHE A 71 7.64 -7.69 -6.02
C PHE A 71 7.55 -6.62 -7.11
N ASN A 72 7.11 -5.40 -6.78
CA ASN A 72 7.11 -4.27 -7.71
C ASN A 72 8.51 -3.90 -8.19
N ARG A 73 9.57 -4.13 -7.39
CA ARG A 73 10.95 -4.00 -7.88
C ARG A 73 11.28 -5.04 -8.95
N VAL A 74 10.78 -6.27 -8.82
CA VAL A 74 11.02 -7.37 -9.77
C VAL A 74 10.13 -7.25 -11.01
N LEU A 75 8.93 -6.66 -10.87
CA LEU A 75 7.96 -6.49 -11.95
C LEU A 75 8.04 -5.13 -12.65
N GLY A 76 8.53 -4.08 -12.01
CA GLY A 76 8.76 -2.75 -12.61
C GLY A 76 9.86 -2.76 -13.67
N ASP A 77 10.86 -3.63 -13.52
CA ASP A 77 11.86 -3.92 -14.55
C ASP A 77 11.29 -4.75 -15.72
N ARG A 78 10.13 -5.40 -15.53
CA ARG A 78 9.38 -6.10 -16.60
C ARG A 78 8.14 -5.29 -16.96
N GLY A 79 8.36 -4.18 -17.65
CA GLY A 79 7.36 -3.21 -18.07
C GLY A 79 5.95 -3.78 -18.26
N LEU A 80 5.07 -3.48 -17.31
CA LEU A 80 3.63 -3.59 -17.46
C LEU A 80 3.04 -2.19 -17.49
N HIS A 81 3.10 -1.58 -18.68
CA HIS A 81 2.32 -0.41 -19.09
C HIS A 81 0.80 -0.67 -19.15
N GLN A 82 0.23 -1.56 -18.33
CA GLN A 82 -1.20 -1.90 -18.42
C GLN A 82 -1.84 -2.16 -17.07
N PHE A 83 -2.35 -1.09 -16.46
CA PHE A 83 -3.74 -1.11 -15.98
C PHE A 83 -4.56 -0.20 -16.90
N PRO A 84 -5.29 -0.74 -17.89
CA PRO A 84 -6.16 0.06 -18.73
C PRO A 84 -7.47 0.35 -17.98
N GLY A 85 -7.97 1.59 -18.08
CA GLY A 85 -9.37 1.91 -17.83
C GLY A 85 -9.65 2.88 -16.69
N GLY A 86 -9.01 4.05 -16.74
CA GLY A 86 -9.43 5.25 -16.02
C GLY A 86 -9.73 6.38 -17.00
N SER A 87 -10.66 6.15 -17.95
CA SER A 87 -11.48 7.12 -18.71
C SER A 87 -12.37 6.32 -19.67
#